data_AF-A0A367AWW0-F1
#
_entry.id   AF-A0A367AWW0-F1
#
_cell.length_a   1.000
_cell.length_b   1.000
_cell.length_c   1.000
_cell.angle_alpha   90.00
_cell.angle_beta   90.00
_cell.angle_gamma   90.00
#
_symmetry.space_group_name_H-M   'P 1'
#
loop_
_entity.id
_entity.type
_entity.pdbx_description
1 polymer ?
#
loop_
_entity_poly.entity_id
_entity_poly.type
_entity_poly.pdbx_seq_one_letter_code
_entity_poly.pdbx_strand_id
1 'polypeptide(L)'
;MGSKYRLLPHLAEVFAAVGGTTAADPFSGSGVVSYLLKCQGYEVTSSDYLNFPTVIARATTANSDVTLGDAEIDAVCGPAADDRDFIRTTFDGLYFTEDDRTFLDSAWSNIDRLPAGQRDLAISALVLSAARRQPRGVFTFTDATRYTDGRRDLKLSLREHFRERIAEYNAVVFDNGRTSQAVCGEVFDVAPGPYDLVYLDPPYAPPADDNDYIKRYHFLEGLSRYWQDATIMHDTKTKKLAKRFTPFAYKRTIEDALLRTFEHFADSGTIVLSYSSNAVPAADRIIELLGKVKSSVEVRAVDHRYSFGTHVTAARRSVQEYIFIGRDE
;
A
#
# COMPACT_ATOMS: atom_id res chain seq x y z
N MET A 1 -5.19 -2.92 -6.59
CA MET A 1 -4.45 -4.17 -6.33
C MET A 1 -4.49 -4.39 -4.84
N GLY A 2 -4.97 -5.55 -4.38
CA GLY A 2 -5.04 -5.86 -2.95
C GLY A 2 -6.01 -7.01 -2.71
N SER A 3 -5.52 -8.11 -2.13
CA SER A 3 -6.34 -9.27 -1.75
C SER A 3 -7.34 -8.93 -0.63
N LYS A 4 -7.16 -7.78 0.03
CA LYS A 4 -7.83 -7.40 1.26
C LYS A 4 -9.28 -6.94 1.12
N TYR A 5 -9.76 -6.55 -0.07
CA TYR A 5 -11.18 -6.18 -0.24
C TYR A 5 -12.15 -7.27 0.22
N ARG A 6 -11.78 -8.55 0.07
CA ARG A 6 -12.59 -9.67 0.58
C ARG A 6 -12.47 -9.88 2.10
N LEU A 7 -11.39 -9.39 2.72
CA LEU A 7 -11.19 -9.46 4.17
C LEU A 7 -11.84 -8.28 4.91
N LEU A 8 -12.09 -7.15 4.24
CA LEU A 8 -12.64 -5.95 4.89
C LEU A 8 -13.92 -6.21 5.69
N PRO A 9 -14.92 -6.98 5.21
CA PRO A 9 -16.11 -7.24 6.03
C PRO A 9 -15.79 -7.99 7.33
N HIS A 10 -14.90 -8.98 7.27
CA HIS A 10 -14.47 -9.75 8.43
C HIS A 10 -13.62 -8.90 9.40
N LEU A 11 -12.73 -8.06 8.86
CA LEU A 11 -11.96 -7.12 9.67
C LEU A 11 -12.86 -6.09 10.36
N ALA A 12 -13.86 -5.56 9.64
CA ALA A 12 -14.83 -4.62 10.20
C ALA A 12 -15.59 -5.23 11.38
N GLU A 13 -16.02 -6.49 11.29
CA GLU A 13 -16.66 -7.22 12.40
C GLU A 13 -15.71 -7.39 13.59
N VAL A 14 -14.44 -7.75 13.34
CA VAL A 14 -13.43 -7.89 14.40
C VAL A 14 -13.18 -6.56 15.10
N PHE A 15 -12.96 -5.49 14.34
CA PHE A 15 -12.69 -4.16 14.88
C PHE A 15 -13.89 -3.58 15.64
N ALA A 16 -15.12 -3.85 15.19
CA ALA A 16 -16.33 -3.47 15.92
C ALA A 16 -16.49 -4.24 17.23
N ALA A 17 -16.10 -5.53 17.26
CA ALA A 17 -16.15 -6.36 18.46
C ALA A 17 -15.06 -6.00 19.48
N VAL A 18 -13.88 -5.58 19.02
CA VAL A 18 -12.80 -5.08 19.89
C VAL A 18 -13.20 -3.73 20.49
N GLY A 19 -13.72 -2.82 19.67
CA GLY A 19 -14.05 -1.46 20.09
C GLY A 19 -12.79 -0.65 20.45
N GLY A 20 -13.00 0.50 21.08
CA GLY A 20 -11.93 1.44 21.40
C GLY A 20 -11.93 2.65 20.49
N THR A 21 -10.86 3.43 20.58
CA THR A 21 -10.76 4.75 19.92
C THR A 21 -9.41 5.01 19.28
N THR A 22 -8.39 4.20 19.57
CA THR A 22 -7.02 4.37 19.04
C THR A 22 -6.57 3.09 18.35
N ALA A 23 -6.00 3.23 17.15
CA ALA A 23 -5.48 2.09 16.40
C ALA A 23 -4.14 2.38 15.71
N ALA A 24 -3.32 1.35 15.55
CA ALA A 24 -2.11 1.39 14.72
C ALA A 24 -2.19 0.41 13.55
N ASP A 25 -1.70 0.84 12.40
CA ASP A 25 -1.52 0.03 11.19
C ASP A 25 -0.09 0.28 10.64
N PRO A 26 0.94 -0.36 11.20
CA PRO A 26 2.33 -0.14 10.81
C PRO A 26 2.70 -0.78 9.46
N PHE A 27 1.76 -1.42 8.76
CA PHE A 27 1.93 -2.05 7.45
C PHE A 27 0.83 -1.62 6.49
N SER A 28 0.60 -0.31 6.40
CA SER A 28 -0.61 0.27 5.82
C SER A 28 -0.83 -0.06 4.33
N GLY A 29 0.22 -0.29 3.54
CA GLY A 29 0.11 -0.75 2.16
C GLY A 29 -0.82 0.12 1.30
N SER A 30 -1.97 -0.39 0.86
CA SER A 30 -2.91 0.43 0.08
C SER A 30 -3.74 1.41 0.92
N GLY A 31 -3.51 1.48 2.23
CA GLY A 31 -4.25 2.31 3.19
C GLY A 31 -5.69 1.85 3.48
N VAL A 32 -6.13 0.74 2.91
CA VAL A 32 -7.56 0.36 2.94
C VAL A 32 -8.04 -0.08 4.33
N VAL A 33 -7.16 -0.70 5.13
CA VAL A 33 -7.49 -1.13 6.50
C VAL A 33 -7.40 0.04 7.47
N SER A 34 -6.34 0.85 7.37
CA SER A 34 -6.25 2.18 8.01
C SER A 34 -7.51 3.03 7.77
N TYR A 35 -7.98 3.12 6.52
CA TYR A 35 -9.20 3.85 6.17
C TYR A 35 -10.46 3.22 6.77
N LEU A 36 -10.56 1.88 6.80
CA LEU A 36 -11.66 1.19 7.47
C LEU A 36 -11.69 1.50 8.98
N LEU A 37 -10.55 1.49 9.65
CA LEU A 37 -10.44 1.87 11.06
C LEU A 37 -10.92 3.31 11.28
N LYS A 38 -10.49 4.25 10.43
CA LYS A 38 -10.99 5.63 10.46
C LYS A 38 -12.52 5.69 10.30
N CYS A 39 -13.09 4.97 9.34
CA CYS A 39 -14.53 4.86 9.12
C CYS A 39 -15.28 4.31 10.35
N GLN A 40 -14.63 3.51 11.18
CA GLN A 40 -15.18 2.97 12.43
C GLN A 40 -14.91 3.86 13.65
N GLY A 41 -14.39 5.08 13.44
CA GLY A 41 -14.24 6.10 14.49
C GLY A 41 -12.92 6.07 15.24
N TYR A 42 -11.94 5.27 14.79
CA TYR A 42 -10.61 5.23 15.39
C TYR A 42 -9.78 6.47 15.00
N GLU A 43 -8.97 6.93 15.93
CA GLU A 43 -7.75 7.68 15.68
C GLU A 43 -6.66 6.70 15.22
N VAL A 44 -6.16 6.87 14.00
CA VAL A 44 -5.29 5.87 13.37
C VAL A 44 -3.86 6.40 13.23
N THR A 45 -2.88 5.63 13.69
CA THR A 45 -1.47 5.80 13.35
C THR A 45 -1.07 4.78 12.28
N SER A 46 -0.95 5.23 11.04
CA SER A 46 -0.52 4.40 9.91
C SER A 46 0.98 4.55 9.65
N SER A 47 1.64 3.46 9.26
CA SER A 47 3.01 3.51 8.73
C SER A 47 3.19 2.57 7.54
N ASP A 48 4.16 2.87 6.72
CA ASP A 48 4.72 1.93 5.75
C ASP A 48 6.20 2.27 5.54
N TYR A 49 7.00 1.27 5.20
CA TYR A 49 8.42 1.49 4.91
C TYR A 49 8.63 2.13 3.53
N LEU A 50 7.64 2.04 2.63
CA LEU A 50 7.63 2.68 1.31
C LEU A 50 6.93 4.03 1.35
N ASN A 51 7.32 4.93 0.45
CA ASN A 51 6.75 6.27 0.40
C ASN A 51 5.36 6.29 -0.23
N PHE A 52 5.13 5.55 -1.32
CA PHE A 52 3.83 5.63 -2.00
C PHE A 52 2.64 5.13 -1.14
N PRO A 53 2.76 4.06 -0.33
CA PRO A 53 1.74 3.67 0.65
C PRO A 53 1.49 4.76 1.69
N THR A 54 2.56 5.34 2.25
CA THR A 54 2.45 6.41 3.24
C THR A 54 1.69 7.61 2.68
N VAL A 55 1.99 8.03 1.45
CA VAL A 55 1.31 9.16 0.81
C VAL A 55 -0.19 8.86 0.64
N ILE A 56 -0.57 7.64 0.27
CA ILE A 56 -1.97 7.21 0.20
C ILE A 56 -2.63 7.25 1.58
N ALA A 57 -1.96 6.75 2.63
CA ALA A 57 -2.46 6.78 3.99
C ALA A 57 -2.61 8.22 4.52
N ARG A 58 -1.69 9.13 4.16
CA ARG A 58 -1.84 10.57 4.46
C ARG A 58 -3.06 11.16 3.78
N ALA A 59 -3.23 10.90 2.47
CA ALA A 59 -4.31 11.46 1.67
C ALA A 59 -5.71 10.97 2.06
N THR A 60 -5.82 9.74 2.59
CA THR A 60 -7.11 9.10 2.86
C THR A 60 -7.42 8.91 4.35
N THR A 61 -6.41 8.58 5.15
CA THR A 61 -6.58 8.29 6.58
C THR A 61 -6.27 9.52 7.41
N ALA A 62 -5.07 10.09 7.31
CA ALA A 62 -4.69 11.25 8.11
C ALA A 62 -5.43 12.55 7.71
N ASN A 63 -5.80 12.68 6.44
CA ASN A 63 -6.50 13.84 5.90
C ASN A 63 -7.98 13.86 6.29
N SER A 64 -8.44 14.95 6.94
CA SER A 64 -9.83 15.10 7.36
C SER A 64 -10.65 16.03 6.46
N ASP A 65 -10.04 16.99 5.77
CA ASP A 65 -10.75 18.10 5.13
C ASP A 65 -10.10 18.65 3.84
N VAL A 66 -8.86 18.28 3.54
CA VAL A 66 -8.15 18.79 2.37
C VAL A 66 -8.63 18.08 1.12
N THR A 67 -9.01 18.83 0.09
CA THR A 67 -9.33 18.32 -1.25
C THR A 67 -8.58 19.13 -2.31
N LEU A 68 -8.50 18.60 -3.53
CA LEU A 68 -7.94 19.32 -4.68
C LEU A 68 -9.07 19.98 -5.48
N GLY A 69 -9.00 21.31 -5.68
CA GLY A 69 -9.99 22.06 -6.45
C GLY A 69 -9.72 22.02 -7.96
N ASP A 70 -10.69 22.51 -8.75
CA ASP A 70 -10.60 22.49 -10.21
C ASP A 70 -9.39 23.26 -10.74
N ALA A 71 -9.03 24.38 -10.11
CA ALA A 71 -7.87 25.19 -10.51
C ALA A 71 -6.56 24.42 -10.34
N GLU A 72 -6.37 23.74 -9.20
CA GLU A 72 -5.19 22.91 -8.98
C GLU A 72 -5.19 21.68 -9.89
N ILE A 73 -6.35 21.05 -10.12
CA ILE A 73 -6.48 19.91 -11.04
C ILE A 73 -6.08 20.33 -12.46
N ASP A 74 -6.57 21.48 -12.94
CA ASP A 74 -6.24 22.00 -14.26
C ASP A 74 -4.79 22.45 -14.38
N ALA A 75 -4.17 22.95 -13.31
CA ALA A 75 -2.73 23.23 -13.28
C ALA A 75 -1.91 21.94 -13.42
N VAL A 76 -2.22 20.89 -12.64
CA VAL A 76 -1.54 19.58 -12.75
C VAL A 76 -1.77 18.94 -14.12
N CYS A 77 -2.97 19.13 -14.67
CA CYS A 77 -3.34 18.70 -16.01
C CYS A 77 -3.00 19.74 -17.09
N GLY A 78 -2.19 20.75 -16.78
CA GLY A 78 -1.78 21.81 -17.69
C GLY A 78 -0.37 21.60 -18.25
N PRO A 79 0.24 22.67 -18.78
CA PRO A 79 1.66 22.72 -19.14
C PRO A 79 2.58 22.53 -17.92
N ALA A 80 3.83 22.19 -18.19
CA ALA A 80 4.84 22.04 -17.14
C ALA A 80 5.14 23.39 -16.47
N ALA A 81 5.33 23.35 -15.16
CA ALA A 81 5.66 24.52 -14.34
C ALA A 81 7.16 24.85 -14.37
N ASP A 82 7.99 23.88 -14.73
CA ASP A 82 9.44 23.98 -14.93
C ASP A 82 9.90 23.02 -16.06
N ASP A 83 11.21 22.89 -16.25
CA ASP A 83 11.85 22.15 -17.34
C ASP A 83 12.23 20.70 -17.00
N ARG A 84 11.77 20.18 -15.85
CA ARG A 84 12.10 18.81 -15.42
C ARG A 84 11.68 17.78 -16.46
N ASP A 85 12.55 16.80 -16.67
CA ASP A 85 12.34 15.79 -17.70
C ASP A 85 12.87 14.40 -17.35
N PHE A 86 13.03 14.17 -16.07
CA PHE A 86 13.64 12.95 -15.56
C PHE A 86 12.89 11.70 -16.01
N ILE A 87 11.55 11.71 -16.00
CA ILE A 87 10.75 10.53 -16.32
C ILE A 87 10.83 10.24 -17.82
N ARG A 88 10.68 11.23 -18.69
CA ARG A 88 10.78 11.05 -20.15
C ARG A 88 12.17 10.61 -20.59
N THR A 89 13.24 11.12 -19.96
CA THR A 89 14.62 10.79 -20.32
C THR A 89 15.05 9.44 -19.73
N THR A 90 14.77 9.21 -18.45
CA THR A 90 15.18 8.00 -17.75
C THR A 90 14.36 6.79 -18.18
N PHE A 91 13.08 6.93 -18.49
CA PHE A 91 12.22 5.81 -18.86
C PHE A 91 11.82 5.81 -20.34
N ASP A 92 12.65 6.40 -21.20
CA ASP A 92 12.42 6.34 -22.65
C ASP A 92 12.32 4.88 -23.17
N GLY A 93 11.37 4.66 -24.07
CA GLY A 93 10.91 3.34 -24.51
C GLY A 93 10.24 2.43 -23.44
N LEU A 94 10.13 2.83 -22.18
CA LEU A 94 9.62 1.96 -21.09
C LEU A 94 8.25 2.39 -20.54
N TYR A 95 7.41 1.39 -20.22
CA TYR A 95 6.13 1.46 -19.51
C TYR A 95 4.99 2.22 -20.19
N PHE A 96 5.27 3.44 -20.62
CA PHE A 96 4.30 4.40 -21.09
C PHE A 96 4.76 5.02 -22.42
N THR A 97 3.82 5.64 -23.14
CA THR A 97 4.12 6.40 -24.36
C THR A 97 4.93 7.65 -24.02
N GLU A 98 5.50 8.30 -25.04
CA GLU A 98 6.20 9.58 -24.88
C GLU A 98 5.30 10.67 -24.26
N ASP A 99 4.06 10.78 -24.73
CA ASP A 99 3.06 11.71 -24.19
C ASP A 99 2.74 11.43 -22.72
N ASP A 100 2.55 10.16 -22.36
CA ASP A 100 2.27 9.75 -20.98
C ASP A 100 3.46 10.09 -20.05
N ARG A 101 4.71 9.84 -20.48
CA ARG A 101 5.91 10.19 -19.69
C ARG A 101 6.10 11.70 -19.56
N THR A 102 5.88 12.43 -20.64
CA THR A 102 5.92 13.91 -20.64
C THR A 102 4.87 14.48 -19.69
N PHE A 103 3.67 13.89 -19.66
CA PHE A 103 2.65 14.26 -18.70
C PHE A 103 3.09 13.98 -17.25
N LEU A 104 3.73 12.85 -16.95
CA LEU A 104 4.18 12.57 -15.59
C LEU A 104 5.19 13.62 -15.08
N ASP A 105 6.14 14.04 -15.91
CA ASP A 105 7.08 15.13 -15.57
C ASP A 105 6.35 16.45 -15.35
N SER A 106 5.47 16.83 -16.29
CA SER A 106 4.65 18.04 -16.22
C SER A 106 3.75 18.07 -14.97
N ALA A 107 3.07 16.97 -14.67
CA ALA A 107 2.20 16.84 -13.51
C ALA A 107 3.00 17.02 -12.22
N TRP A 108 4.15 16.35 -12.10
CA TRP A 108 5.00 16.47 -10.92
C TRP A 108 5.50 17.90 -10.70
N SER A 109 5.88 18.61 -11.77
CA SER A 109 6.32 20.01 -11.68
C SER A 109 5.28 20.96 -11.05
N ASN A 110 3.99 20.66 -11.25
CA ASN A 110 2.89 21.38 -10.63
C ASN A 110 2.62 20.88 -9.20
N ILE A 111 2.59 19.56 -8.99
CA ILE A 111 2.35 18.92 -7.69
C ILE A 111 3.36 19.35 -6.62
N ASP A 112 4.63 19.52 -7.00
CA ASP A 112 5.73 19.94 -6.12
C ASP A 112 5.50 21.33 -5.49
N ARG A 113 4.64 22.14 -6.12
CA ARG A 113 4.29 23.50 -5.68
C ARG A 113 3.04 23.53 -4.80
N LEU A 114 2.32 22.40 -4.70
CA LEU A 114 1.12 22.31 -3.86
C LEU A 114 1.49 22.27 -2.37
N PRO A 115 0.64 22.82 -1.49
CA PRO A 115 0.68 22.57 -0.05
C PRO A 115 0.68 21.06 0.28
N ALA A 116 1.26 20.67 1.40
CA ALA A 116 1.52 19.26 1.76
C ALA A 116 0.27 18.35 1.63
N GLY A 117 -0.88 18.72 2.19
CA GLY A 117 -2.10 17.89 2.12
C GLY A 117 -2.65 17.73 0.69
N GLN A 118 -2.64 18.81 -0.10
CA GLN A 118 -3.07 18.76 -1.51
C GLN A 118 -2.08 17.96 -2.36
N ARG A 119 -0.79 18.05 -2.05
CA ARG A 119 0.29 17.28 -2.67
C ARG A 119 0.10 15.79 -2.44
N ASP A 120 -0.21 15.37 -1.22
CA ASP A 120 -0.43 13.94 -0.90
C ASP A 120 -1.61 13.37 -1.70
N LEU A 121 -2.71 14.11 -1.83
CA LEU A 121 -3.85 13.73 -2.69
C LEU A 121 -3.47 13.64 -4.17
N ALA A 122 -2.78 14.65 -4.69
CA ALA A 122 -2.38 14.68 -6.09
C ALA A 122 -1.38 13.56 -6.42
N ILE A 123 -0.41 13.29 -5.56
CA ILE A 123 0.53 12.17 -5.72
C ILE A 123 -0.22 10.83 -5.66
N SER A 124 -1.15 10.66 -4.71
CA SER A 124 -1.96 9.45 -4.61
C SER A 124 -2.77 9.20 -5.89
N ALA A 125 -3.41 10.25 -6.43
CA ALA A 125 -4.12 10.19 -7.70
C ALA A 125 -3.16 9.81 -8.84
N LEU A 126 -2.01 10.45 -8.96
CA LEU A 126 -1.02 10.20 -10.03
C LEU A 126 -0.44 8.77 -9.97
N VAL A 127 -0.13 8.28 -8.77
CA VAL A 127 0.31 6.90 -8.53
C VAL A 127 -0.77 5.90 -8.97
N LEU A 128 -2.03 6.15 -8.59
CA LEU A 128 -3.13 5.28 -8.99
C LEU A 128 -3.40 5.35 -10.50
N SER A 129 -3.25 6.51 -11.13
CA SER A 129 -3.30 6.69 -12.58
C SER A 129 -2.25 5.83 -13.29
N ALA A 130 -1.00 5.89 -12.85
CA ALA A 130 0.08 5.08 -13.40
C ALA A 130 -0.17 3.57 -13.20
N ALA A 131 -0.64 3.17 -12.02
CA ALA A 131 -0.97 1.77 -11.73
C ALA A 131 -2.15 1.23 -12.57
N ARG A 132 -3.14 2.08 -12.90
CA ARG A 132 -4.29 1.72 -13.74
C ARG A 132 -3.94 1.72 -15.23
N ARG A 133 -3.05 2.61 -15.65
CA ARG A 133 -2.55 2.63 -17.03
C ARG A 133 -1.63 1.46 -17.35
N GLN A 134 -0.85 0.99 -16.37
CA GLN A 134 0.06 -0.14 -16.56
C GLN A 134 -0.70 -1.49 -16.51
N PRO A 135 -0.52 -2.40 -17.48
CA PRO A 135 -1.14 -3.73 -17.42
C PRO A 135 -0.79 -4.46 -16.13
N ARG A 136 -1.79 -5.10 -15.51
CA ARG A 136 -1.68 -5.75 -14.18
C ARG A 136 -1.24 -4.82 -13.03
N GLY A 137 -0.96 -3.54 -13.30
CA GLY A 137 -0.47 -2.55 -12.33
C GLY A 137 0.94 -2.80 -11.79
N VAL A 138 1.73 -3.67 -12.42
CA VAL A 138 3.09 -3.98 -11.95
C VAL A 138 4.13 -3.56 -12.99
N PHE A 139 5.31 -3.20 -12.51
CA PHE A 139 6.41 -2.63 -13.31
C PHE A 139 7.58 -3.61 -13.45
N THR A 140 7.27 -4.90 -13.51
CA THR A 140 8.25 -5.99 -13.70
C THR A 140 8.55 -6.29 -15.17
N PHE A 141 7.83 -5.64 -16.09
CA PHE A 141 8.02 -5.71 -17.54
C PHE A 141 7.77 -4.33 -18.15
N THR A 142 8.38 -4.08 -19.30
CA THR A 142 8.38 -2.74 -19.93
C THR A 142 7.47 -2.65 -21.15
N ASP A 143 7.23 -3.76 -21.84
CA ASP A 143 6.34 -3.83 -23.01
C ASP A 143 4.89 -4.08 -22.57
N ALA A 144 4.12 -2.99 -22.48
CA ALA A 144 2.72 -3.00 -22.09
C ALA A 144 1.82 -3.70 -23.13
N THR A 145 2.22 -3.77 -24.40
CA THR A 145 1.37 -4.31 -25.48
C THR A 145 1.13 -5.81 -25.34
N ARG A 146 2.04 -6.54 -24.69
CA ARG A 146 1.94 -8.00 -24.48
C ARG A 146 0.83 -8.42 -23.51
N TYR A 147 0.33 -7.50 -22.70
CA TYR A 147 -0.61 -7.79 -21.63
C TYR A 147 -1.86 -6.92 -21.70
N THR A 148 -2.18 -6.38 -22.87
CA THR A 148 -3.43 -5.65 -23.08
C THR A 148 -4.61 -6.62 -22.99
N ASP A 149 -5.48 -6.38 -22.01
CA ASP A 149 -6.68 -7.19 -21.75
C ASP A 149 -7.98 -6.48 -22.20
N GLY A 150 -7.85 -5.35 -22.90
CA GLY A 150 -8.96 -4.57 -23.46
C GLY A 150 -9.69 -3.68 -22.46
N ARG A 151 -9.29 -3.65 -21.19
CA ARG A 151 -9.94 -2.81 -20.16
C ARG A 151 -9.83 -1.32 -20.49
N ARG A 152 -10.85 -0.55 -20.07
CA ARG A 152 -10.93 0.91 -20.28
C ARG A 152 -9.68 1.63 -19.76
N ASP A 153 -9.16 1.21 -18.60
CA ASP A 153 -7.98 1.84 -18.01
C ASP A 153 -6.74 1.80 -18.93
N LEU A 154 -6.60 0.81 -19.82
CA LEU A 154 -5.47 0.76 -20.75
C LEU A 154 -5.65 1.68 -21.98
N LYS A 155 -6.83 2.30 -22.12
CA LYS A 155 -7.16 3.19 -23.24
C LYS A 155 -7.08 4.66 -22.84
N LEU A 156 -7.45 4.98 -21.60
CA LEU A 156 -7.40 6.34 -21.05
C LEU A 156 -5.96 6.85 -20.96
N SER A 157 -5.70 8.06 -21.43
CA SER A 157 -4.45 8.78 -21.18
C SER A 157 -4.20 8.94 -19.68
N LEU A 158 -2.94 9.11 -19.27
CA LEU A 158 -2.65 9.40 -17.86
C LEU A 158 -3.32 10.69 -17.35
N ARG A 159 -3.55 11.66 -18.23
CA ARG A 159 -4.25 12.91 -17.91
C ARG A 159 -5.73 12.69 -17.59
N GLU A 160 -6.42 11.88 -18.39
CA GLU A 160 -7.80 11.46 -18.11
C GLU A 160 -7.87 10.65 -16.82
N HIS A 161 -6.94 9.71 -16.65
CA HIS A 161 -6.83 8.98 -15.41
C HIS A 161 -6.65 9.89 -14.19
N PHE A 162 -5.78 10.89 -14.27
CA PHE A 162 -5.55 11.80 -13.14
C PHE A 162 -6.84 12.49 -12.71
N ARG A 163 -7.60 13.05 -13.66
CA ARG A 163 -8.90 13.70 -13.38
C ARG A 163 -9.92 12.75 -12.76
N GLU A 164 -10.01 11.50 -13.23
CA GLU A 164 -10.91 10.52 -12.62
C GLU A 164 -10.46 10.11 -11.21
N ARG A 165 -9.16 9.84 -11.03
CA ARG A 165 -8.62 9.35 -9.76
C ARG A 165 -8.65 10.44 -8.69
N ILE A 166 -8.40 11.70 -9.03
CA ILE A 166 -8.49 12.79 -8.04
C ILE A 166 -9.92 13.02 -7.57
N ALA A 167 -10.93 12.85 -8.45
CA ALA A 167 -12.33 12.90 -8.04
C ALA A 167 -12.67 11.75 -7.06
N GLU A 168 -12.17 10.53 -7.31
CA GLU A 168 -12.32 9.40 -6.39
C GLU A 168 -11.63 9.66 -5.04
N TYR A 169 -10.42 10.24 -5.05
CA TYR A 169 -9.70 10.59 -3.83
C TYR A 169 -10.37 11.71 -3.04
N ASN A 170 -10.86 12.78 -3.70
CA ASN A 170 -11.63 13.83 -3.04
C ASN A 170 -12.89 13.27 -2.36
N ALA A 171 -13.56 12.29 -2.97
CA ALA A 171 -14.79 11.70 -2.45
C ALA A 171 -14.61 10.83 -1.20
N VAL A 172 -13.38 10.40 -0.89
CA VAL A 172 -13.06 9.62 0.31
C VAL A 172 -12.47 10.47 1.43
N VAL A 173 -12.35 11.79 1.25
CA VAL A 173 -11.93 12.69 2.32
C VAL A 173 -13.12 12.96 3.23
N PHE A 174 -12.94 12.69 4.52
CA PHE A 174 -13.93 13.02 5.54
C PHE A 174 -13.27 13.15 6.91
N ASP A 175 -13.92 13.90 7.79
CA ASP A 175 -13.55 14.03 9.20
C ASP A 175 -14.37 13.06 10.05
N ASN A 176 -13.69 12.28 10.90
CA ASN A 176 -14.32 11.42 11.90
C ASN A 176 -14.25 12.02 13.33
N GLY A 177 -13.79 13.28 13.45
CA GLY A 177 -13.61 13.98 14.73
C GLY A 177 -12.35 13.57 15.49
N ARG A 178 -11.42 12.83 14.85
CA ARG A 178 -10.15 12.36 15.44
C ARG A 178 -8.96 12.81 14.59
N THR A 179 -7.78 12.90 15.22
CA THR A 179 -6.55 13.31 14.53
C THR A 179 -5.71 12.09 14.19
N SER A 180 -5.89 11.54 12.99
CA SER A 180 -5.07 10.43 12.50
C SER A 180 -3.77 10.92 11.89
N GLN A 181 -2.74 10.06 11.87
CA GLN A 181 -1.43 10.37 11.29
C GLN A 181 -0.93 9.22 10.41
N ALA A 182 -0.08 9.55 9.43
CA ALA A 182 0.59 8.57 8.59
C ALA A 182 2.06 8.94 8.37
N VAL A 183 2.95 8.00 8.70
CA VAL A 183 4.41 8.19 8.64
C VAL A 183 5.06 7.20 7.67
N CYS A 184 6.23 7.56 7.14
CA CYS A 184 7.05 6.67 6.33
C CYS A 184 8.15 6.15 7.24
N GLY A 185 8.08 4.89 7.63
CA GLY A 185 8.94 4.29 8.63
C GLY A 185 8.72 2.78 8.72
N GLU A 186 9.70 2.09 9.29
CA GLU A 186 9.54 0.67 9.59
C GLU A 186 8.60 0.47 10.79
N VAL A 187 8.13 -0.76 10.99
CA VAL A 187 7.21 -1.10 12.09
C VAL A 187 7.72 -0.67 13.47
N PHE A 188 9.04 -0.73 13.70
CA PHE A 188 9.68 -0.37 14.97
C PHE A 188 9.85 1.14 15.17
N ASP A 189 9.63 1.95 14.12
CA ASP A 189 9.63 3.41 14.21
C ASP A 189 8.28 3.95 14.72
N VAL A 190 7.22 3.13 14.66
CA VAL A 190 5.90 3.47 15.20
C VAL A 190 5.95 3.32 16.72
N ALA A 191 5.56 4.36 17.46
CA ALA A 191 5.48 4.28 18.92
C ALA A 191 4.58 3.11 19.35
N PRO A 192 4.96 2.32 20.38
CA PRO A 192 4.29 1.07 20.71
C PRO A 192 2.87 1.23 21.30
N GLY A 193 2.51 2.41 21.78
CA GLY A 193 1.17 2.67 22.33
C GLY A 193 1.18 3.57 23.57
N PRO A 194 0.07 3.59 24.32
CA PRO A 194 -1.02 2.59 24.29
C PRO A 194 -1.94 2.72 23.06
N TYR A 195 -2.36 1.59 22.49
CA TYR A 195 -3.41 1.50 21.47
C TYR A 195 -4.50 0.53 21.91
N ASP A 196 -5.75 0.79 21.57
CA ASP A 196 -6.83 -0.18 21.76
C ASP A 196 -6.69 -1.36 20.77
N LEU A 197 -6.25 -1.08 19.54
CA LEU A 197 -6.09 -2.06 18.47
C LEU A 197 -4.82 -1.85 17.65
N VAL A 198 -4.07 -2.91 17.38
CA VAL A 198 -2.98 -2.90 16.40
C VAL A 198 -3.29 -3.89 15.30
N TYR A 199 -3.41 -3.41 14.06
CA TYR A 199 -3.59 -4.23 12.86
C TYR A 199 -2.24 -4.46 12.17
N LEU A 200 -1.90 -5.73 11.90
CA LEU A 200 -0.66 -6.13 11.26
C LEU A 200 -0.95 -6.86 9.95
N ASP A 201 -0.33 -6.41 8.86
CA ASP A 201 -0.31 -7.10 7.56
C ASP A 201 1.11 -7.10 6.96
N PRO A 202 2.09 -7.74 7.65
CA PRO A 202 3.48 -7.69 7.22
C PRO A 202 3.67 -8.38 5.86
N PRO A 203 4.74 -8.02 5.11
CA PRO A 203 5.09 -8.72 3.89
C PRO A 203 5.24 -10.23 4.13
N TYR A 204 4.60 -11.05 3.29
CA TYR A 204 4.71 -12.51 3.38
C TYR A 204 6.01 -13.02 2.77
N ALA A 205 6.68 -13.95 3.46
CA ALA A 205 7.73 -14.79 2.87
C ALA A 205 7.06 -16.02 2.20
N PRO A 206 6.91 -16.06 0.87
CA PRO A 206 6.32 -17.22 0.22
C PRO A 206 7.31 -18.42 0.25
N PRO A 207 6.83 -19.67 0.14
CA PRO A 207 7.68 -20.85 0.22
C PRO A 207 8.75 -20.97 -0.86
N ALA A 208 8.55 -20.38 -2.04
CA ALA A 208 9.42 -20.62 -3.21
C ALA A 208 9.63 -19.41 -4.14
N ASP A 209 9.01 -18.25 -3.88
CA ASP A 209 9.06 -17.08 -4.78
C ASP A 209 9.54 -15.82 -4.04
N ASP A 210 9.75 -14.73 -4.75
CA ASP A 210 10.13 -13.42 -4.21
C ASP A 210 8.91 -12.49 -4.28
N ASN A 211 8.24 -12.26 -3.14
CA ASN A 211 7.07 -11.38 -3.03
C ASN A 211 7.45 -9.91 -2.71
N ASP A 212 8.63 -9.49 -3.16
CA ASP A 212 9.15 -8.16 -2.92
C ASP A 212 8.30 -7.07 -3.61
N TYR A 213 7.68 -6.23 -2.77
CA TYR A 213 6.83 -5.11 -3.19
C TYR A 213 7.62 -4.04 -3.94
N ILE A 214 8.87 -3.74 -3.55
CA ILE A 214 9.72 -2.79 -4.28
C ILE A 214 9.91 -3.30 -5.70
N LYS A 215 10.24 -4.59 -5.88
CA LYS A 215 10.45 -5.15 -7.23
C LYS A 215 9.24 -4.99 -8.15
N ARG A 216 8.02 -5.06 -7.62
CA ARG A 216 6.77 -4.95 -8.40
C ARG A 216 6.31 -3.52 -8.61
N TYR A 217 6.53 -2.66 -7.63
CA TYR A 217 5.99 -1.30 -7.56
C TYR A 217 7.07 -0.22 -7.55
N HIS A 218 8.31 -0.54 -7.93
CA HIS A 218 9.45 0.38 -7.91
C HIS A 218 9.17 1.69 -8.66
N PHE A 219 8.41 1.64 -9.75
CA PHE A 219 8.06 2.83 -10.52
C PHE A 219 7.08 3.70 -9.74
N LEU A 220 6.10 3.12 -9.04
CA LEU A 220 5.15 3.87 -8.20
C LEU A 220 5.85 4.47 -6.98
N GLU A 221 6.74 3.69 -6.37
CA GLU A 221 7.60 4.16 -5.28
C GLU A 221 8.46 5.35 -5.73
N GLY A 222 9.14 5.25 -6.86
CA GLY A 222 9.90 6.36 -7.43
C GLY A 222 9.00 7.55 -7.80
N LEU A 223 7.88 7.31 -8.48
CA LEU A 223 6.92 8.34 -8.87
C LEU A 223 6.37 9.09 -7.67
N SER A 224 6.17 8.44 -6.52
CA SER A 224 5.63 9.09 -5.32
C SER A 224 6.55 10.17 -4.72
N ARG A 225 7.83 10.20 -5.11
CA ARG A 225 8.83 11.16 -4.64
C ARG A 225 9.73 11.68 -5.76
N TYR A 226 9.27 11.58 -7.01
CA TYR A 226 10.04 11.95 -8.20
C TYR A 226 11.49 11.40 -8.21
N TRP A 227 11.67 10.17 -7.73
CA TRP A 227 12.97 9.49 -7.56
C TRP A 227 14.01 10.25 -6.71
N GLN A 228 13.59 11.26 -5.94
CA GLN A 228 14.45 11.92 -4.97
C GLN A 228 14.94 10.89 -3.93
N ASP A 229 16.26 10.86 -3.72
CA ASP A 229 16.95 9.91 -2.83
C ASP A 229 16.68 8.43 -3.18
N ALA A 230 16.50 8.12 -4.46
CA ALA A 230 16.28 6.76 -4.95
C ALA A 230 17.45 6.27 -5.81
N THR A 231 17.99 5.09 -5.49
CA THR A 231 19.05 4.47 -6.29
C THR A 231 18.45 3.61 -7.41
N ILE A 232 18.56 4.08 -8.66
CA ILE A 232 18.14 3.34 -9.85
C ILE A 232 19.22 2.35 -10.28
N MET A 233 18.81 1.11 -10.56
CA MET A 233 19.65 0.09 -11.20
C MET A 233 19.59 0.25 -12.72
N HIS A 234 20.45 1.12 -13.26
CA HIS A 234 20.45 1.50 -14.69
C HIS A 234 20.74 0.35 -15.65
N ASP A 235 21.42 -0.69 -15.18
CA ASP A 235 21.78 -1.92 -15.92
C ASP A 235 20.59 -2.89 -16.10
N THR A 236 19.49 -2.68 -15.37
CA THR A 236 18.31 -3.54 -15.45
C THR A 236 17.36 -3.09 -16.56
N LYS A 237 16.73 -4.04 -17.24
CA LYS A 237 15.73 -3.76 -18.30
C LYS A 237 14.58 -2.85 -17.85
N THR A 238 14.24 -2.91 -16.56
CA THR A 238 13.14 -2.15 -15.94
C THR A 238 13.62 -0.87 -15.25
N LYS A 239 14.92 -0.59 -15.18
CA LYS A 239 15.49 0.50 -14.37
C LYS A 239 14.90 0.53 -12.95
N LYS A 240 14.86 -0.64 -12.32
CA LYS A 240 14.22 -0.82 -11.00
C LYS A 240 15.02 -0.13 -9.90
N LEU A 241 14.37 0.15 -8.78
CA LEU A 241 15.05 0.65 -7.58
C LEU A 241 15.87 -0.46 -6.91
N ALA A 242 16.96 -0.06 -6.26
CA ALA A 242 17.72 -0.94 -5.37
C ALA A 242 16.82 -1.47 -4.25
N LYS A 243 16.94 -2.77 -3.97
CA LYS A 243 16.14 -3.45 -2.94
C LYS A 243 16.51 -2.91 -1.55
N ARG A 244 15.50 -2.57 -0.75
CA ARG A 244 15.65 -2.33 0.68
C ARG A 244 15.53 -3.64 1.44
N PHE A 245 16.38 -3.83 2.45
CA PHE A 245 16.30 -4.99 3.31
C PHE A 245 15.01 -4.93 4.14
N THR A 246 14.38 -6.08 4.35
CA THR A 246 13.29 -6.24 5.30
C THR A 246 13.39 -7.64 5.92
N PRO A 247 13.31 -7.77 7.26
CA PRO A 247 13.43 -9.07 7.90
C PRO A 247 12.20 -9.97 7.64
N PHE A 248 11.10 -9.40 7.14
CA PHE A 248 9.88 -10.14 6.81
C PHE A 248 9.96 -10.93 5.49
N ALA A 249 10.91 -10.61 4.61
CA ALA A 249 11.00 -11.26 3.30
C ALA A 249 11.66 -12.64 3.29
N TYR A 250 12.25 -13.09 4.41
CA TYR A 250 13.09 -14.30 4.43
C TYR A 250 12.62 -15.31 5.48
N LYS A 251 12.55 -16.59 5.08
CA LYS A 251 12.16 -17.70 5.97
C LYS A 251 12.98 -17.78 7.26
N ARG A 252 14.26 -17.41 7.19
CA ARG A 252 15.20 -17.49 8.32
C ARG A 252 15.00 -16.39 9.35
N THR A 253 14.33 -15.29 9.00
CA THR A 253 14.20 -14.09 9.84
C THR A 253 12.75 -13.72 10.14
N ILE A 254 11.77 -14.25 9.39
CA ILE A 254 10.36 -13.90 9.54
C ILE A 254 9.80 -14.21 10.94
N GLU A 255 10.17 -15.35 11.55
CA GLU A 255 9.67 -15.69 12.89
C GLU A 255 10.17 -14.72 13.96
N ASP A 256 11.46 -14.37 13.92
CA ASP A 256 12.04 -13.37 14.82
C ASP A 256 11.42 -11.98 14.59
N ALA A 257 11.23 -11.60 13.33
CA ALA A 257 10.59 -10.33 12.97
C ALA A 257 9.16 -10.22 13.48
N LEU A 258 8.36 -11.30 13.33
CA LEU A 258 6.99 -11.36 13.85
C LEU A 258 6.97 -11.29 15.37
N LEU A 259 7.80 -12.10 16.06
CA LEU A 259 7.87 -12.10 17.52
C LEU A 259 8.21 -10.69 18.06
N ARG A 260 9.26 -10.07 17.52
CA ARG A 260 9.65 -8.72 17.92
C ARG A 260 8.56 -7.69 17.65
N THR A 261 7.79 -7.85 16.57
CA THR A 261 6.64 -6.97 16.27
C THR A 261 5.54 -7.15 17.32
N PHE A 262 5.24 -8.39 17.71
CA PHE A 262 4.24 -8.66 18.74
C PHE A 262 4.68 -8.14 20.11
N GLU A 263 5.96 -8.31 20.47
CA GLU A 263 6.56 -7.78 21.70
C GLU A 263 6.52 -6.25 21.72
N HIS A 264 6.81 -5.61 20.59
CA HIS A 264 6.76 -4.15 20.46
C HIS A 264 5.37 -3.59 20.76
N PHE A 265 4.31 -4.27 20.34
CA PHE A 265 2.92 -3.87 20.59
C PHE A 265 2.25 -4.66 21.72
N ALA A 266 3.02 -5.28 22.62
CA ALA A 266 2.47 -6.17 23.65
C ALA A 266 1.47 -5.47 24.58
N ASP A 267 1.62 -4.17 24.81
CA ASP A 267 0.74 -3.38 25.68
C ASP A 267 -0.55 -2.88 24.99
N SER A 268 -0.77 -3.20 23.70
CA SER A 268 -2.02 -2.80 23.02
C SER A 268 -3.20 -3.67 23.47
N GLY A 269 -4.43 -3.16 23.52
CA GLY A 269 -5.59 -3.96 23.96
C GLY A 269 -5.82 -5.22 23.12
N THR A 270 -5.69 -5.11 21.79
CA THR A 270 -5.78 -6.24 20.85
C THR A 270 -4.72 -6.13 19.76
N ILE A 271 -4.18 -7.28 19.34
CA ILE A 271 -3.38 -7.40 18.12
C ILE A 271 -4.17 -8.23 17.11
N VAL A 272 -4.42 -7.67 15.92
CA VAL A 272 -5.07 -8.36 14.79
C VAL A 272 -4.05 -8.55 13.68
N LEU A 273 -3.74 -9.78 13.30
CA LEU A 273 -2.81 -10.09 12.21
C LEU A 273 -3.57 -10.72 11.04
N SER A 274 -3.43 -10.16 9.84
CA SER A 274 -3.80 -10.82 8.59
C SER A 274 -2.62 -11.60 8.02
N TYR A 275 -2.82 -12.89 7.73
CA TYR A 275 -1.76 -13.72 7.18
C TYR A 275 -2.27 -14.75 6.17
N SER A 276 -1.51 -14.98 5.10
CA SER A 276 -1.88 -15.95 4.07
C SER A 276 -1.48 -17.37 4.44
N SER A 277 -2.34 -18.35 4.18
CA SER A 277 -2.04 -19.79 4.39
C SER A 277 -0.95 -20.32 3.46
N ASN A 278 -0.55 -19.55 2.45
CA ASN A 278 0.52 -19.86 1.50
C ASN A 278 1.82 -19.09 1.81
N ALA A 279 2.03 -18.70 3.07
CA ALA A 279 3.23 -18.07 3.58
C ALA A 279 3.85 -18.87 4.72
N VAL A 280 5.11 -18.60 5.06
CA VAL A 280 5.74 -19.11 6.29
C VAL A 280 5.96 -17.95 7.27
N PRO A 281 5.84 -18.14 8.59
CA PRO A 281 5.54 -19.40 9.29
C PRO A 281 4.08 -19.86 9.15
N ALA A 282 3.80 -21.10 9.51
CA ALA A 282 2.45 -21.68 9.49
C ALA A 282 1.59 -21.15 10.65
N ALA A 283 0.27 -21.38 10.56
CA ALA A 283 -0.69 -20.80 11.49
C ALA A 283 -0.48 -21.23 12.96
N ASP A 284 -0.16 -22.51 13.19
CA ASP A 284 0.20 -23.05 14.52
C ASP A 284 1.35 -22.27 15.14
N ARG A 285 2.39 -22.01 14.35
CA ARG A 285 3.55 -21.25 14.81
C ARG A 285 3.23 -19.78 15.08
N ILE A 286 2.34 -19.17 14.28
CA ILE A 286 1.87 -17.79 14.54
C ILE A 286 1.10 -17.73 15.86
N ILE A 287 0.24 -18.71 16.14
CA ILE A 287 -0.50 -18.81 17.41
C ILE A 287 0.48 -18.89 18.58
N GLU A 288 1.52 -19.73 18.50
CA GLU A 288 2.55 -19.83 19.52
C GLU A 288 3.28 -18.51 19.76
N LEU A 289 3.66 -17.80 18.69
CA LEU A 289 4.38 -16.53 18.80
C LEU A 289 3.51 -15.43 19.38
N LEU A 290 2.25 -15.30 18.95
CA LEU A 290 1.32 -14.30 19.46
C LEU A 290 0.89 -14.59 20.91
N GLY A 291 0.75 -15.87 21.26
CA GLY A 291 0.45 -16.33 22.62
C GLY A 291 1.56 -16.07 23.64
N LYS A 292 2.75 -15.62 23.22
CA LYS A 292 3.80 -15.15 24.14
C LYS A 292 3.51 -13.76 24.71
N VAL A 293 2.69 -12.97 24.02
CA VAL A 293 2.40 -11.58 24.40
C VAL A 293 0.93 -11.33 24.71
N LYS A 294 0.03 -12.22 24.28
CA LYS A 294 -1.42 -12.16 24.54
C LYS A 294 -1.91 -13.44 25.19
N SER A 295 -2.76 -13.34 26.21
CA SER A 295 -3.26 -14.49 26.97
C SER A 295 -4.21 -15.36 26.17
N SER A 296 -4.92 -14.79 25.19
CA SER A 296 -5.87 -15.50 24.33
C SER A 296 -5.63 -15.20 22.86
N VAL A 297 -5.65 -16.24 22.02
CA VAL A 297 -5.49 -16.14 20.56
C VAL A 297 -6.64 -16.85 19.86
N GLU A 298 -7.46 -16.08 19.13
CA GLU A 298 -8.53 -16.57 18.26
C GLU A 298 -8.04 -16.55 16.79
N VAL A 299 -8.43 -17.55 16.00
CA VAL A 299 -8.11 -17.60 14.56
C VAL A 299 -9.38 -17.76 13.73
N ARG A 300 -9.60 -16.84 12.79
CA ARG A 300 -10.66 -16.92 11.78
C ARG A 300 -10.06 -17.20 10.41
N ALA A 301 -10.56 -18.22 9.72
CA ALA A 301 -10.17 -18.53 8.35
C ALA A 301 -11.19 -17.96 7.36
N VAL A 302 -10.71 -17.27 6.33
CA VAL A 302 -11.52 -16.74 5.23
C VAL A 302 -11.07 -17.40 3.93
N ASP A 303 -11.98 -18.06 3.23
CA ASP A 303 -11.66 -18.72 1.96
C ASP A 303 -11.32 -17.70 0.88
N HIS A 304 -10.09 -17.75 0.34
CA HIS A 304 -9.61 -16.82 -0.66
C HIS A 304 -9.11 -17.50 -1.94
N ARG A 305 -9.92 -17.46 -3.01
CA ARG A 305 -9.45 -17.89 -4.34
C ARG A 305 -8.63 -16.78 -4.98
N TYR A 306 -7.31 -16.98 -5.09
CA TYR A 306 -6.45 -16.16 -5.96
C TYR A 306 -6.78 -16.46 -7.43
N SER A 307 -7.14 -15.43 -8.19
CA SER A 307 -7.27 -15.50 -9.65
C SER A 307 -6.00 -14.94 -10.30
N PHE A 308 -4.87 -15.62 -10.17
CA PHE A 308 -3.65 -15.27 -10.90
C PHE A 308 -3.03 -16.52 -11.53
N GLY A 309 -3.14 -16.62 -12.86
CA GLY A 309 -2.46 -17.63 -13.66
C GLY A 309 -3.24 -18.02 -14.92
N THR A 310 -2.72 -17.67 -16.10
CA THR A 310 -3.18 -18.14 -17.42
C THR A 310 -2.67 -19.56 -17.75
N HIS A 311 -2.48 -20.42 -16.75
CA HIS A 311 -2.08 -21.81 -16.96
C HIS A 311 -3.20 -22.75 -16.52
N VAL A 312 -3.85 -23.39 -17.50
CA VAL A 312 -4.94 -24.37 -17.34
C VAL A 312 -4.51 -25.59 -16.50
N THR A 313 -3.21 -25.76 -16.24
CA THR A 313 -2.62 -26.85 -15.44
C THR A 313 -2.19 -26.45 -14.01
N ALA A 314 -2.32 -25.19 -13.61
CA ALA A 314 -2.12 -24.82 -12.20
C ALA A 314 -3.38 -25.22 -11.42
N ALA A 315 -3.35 -26.39 -10.78
CA ALA A 315 -4.36 -26.82 -9.84
C ALA A 315 -4.77 -25.63 -8.95
N ARG A 316 -6.07 -25.31 -8.92
CA ARG A 316 -6.66 -24.23 -8.12
C ARG A 316 -6.26 -24.41 -6.65
N ARG A 317 -5.13 -23.85 -6.23
CA ARG A 317 -4.75 -23.81 -4.82
C ARG A 317 -5.75 -22.89 -4.14
N SER A 318 -6.67 -23.47 -3.37
CA SER A 318 -7.47 -22.73 -2.40
C SER A 318 -6.51 -22.21 -1.35
N VAL A 319 -6.16 -20.93 -1.43
CA VAL A 319 -5.43 -20.27 -0.36
C VAL A 319 -6.48 -19.79 0.64
N GLN A 320 -6.20 -19.92 1.92
CA GLN A 320 -7.01 -19.32 2.97
C GLN A 320 -6.26 -18.08 3.46
N GLU A 321 -7.01 -17.05 3.81
CA GLU A 321 -6.47 -15.90 4.51
C GLU A 321 -6.92 -16.02 5.97
N TYR A 322 -5.97 -15.96 6.90
CA TYR A 322 -6.21 -16.04 8.33
C TYR A 322 -6.26 -14.65 8.94
N ILE A 323 -7.15 -14.47 9.91
CA ILE A 323 -7.19 -13.34 10.82
C ILE A 323 -6.93 -13.90 12.22
N PHE A 324 -5.74 -13.64 12.76
CA PHE A 324 -5.38 -13.96 14.14
C PHE A 324 -5.73 -12.77 15.02
N ILE A 325 -6.33 -13.03 16.18
CA ILE A 325 -6.80 -12.01 17.10
C ILE A 325 -6.27 -12.35 18.49
N GLY A 326 -5.24 -11.64 18.92
CA GLY A 326 -4.64 -11.76 20.26
C GLY A 326 -5.21 -10.72 21.21
N ARG A 327 -5.68 -11.15 22.39
CA ARG A 327 -6.28 -10.29 23.42
C ARG A 327 -5.71 -10.61 24.80
N ASP A 328 -5.73 -9.60 25.67
CA ASP A 328 -5.61 -9.80 27.12
C ASP A 328 -7.00 -10.12 27.69
N GLU A 329 -7.07 -11.01 28.69
CA GLU A 329 -8.33 -11.40 29.35
C GLU A 329 -8.75 -10.40 30.44
#